data_AF-A0A849ER22-F1
#
_entry.id   AF-A0A849ER22-F1
#
_cell.length_a   1.000
_cell.length_b   1.000
_cell.length_c   1.000
_cell.angle_alpha   90.00
_cell.angle_beta   90.00
_cell.angle_gamma   90.00
#
_symmetry.space_group_name_H-M   'P 1'
#
loop_
_entity.id
_entity.type
_entity.pdbx_description
1 polymer ?
#
loop_
_entity_poly.entity_id
_entity_poly.type
_entity_poly.pdbx_seq_one_letter_code
_entity_poly.pdbx_strand_id
1 'polypeptide(L)' 'MADDPKNQHRETPPNFTPTKVKFEVYGEEMIEKLVKSGGNSGRVYLPPDWIGRHVKIIRID' A
#
# COMPACT_ATOMS: atom_id res chain seq x y z
N MET A 1 28.18 10.33 -46.55
CA MET A 1 26.75 10.04 -46.39
C MET A 1 26.44 10.13 -44.91
N ALA A 2 25.39 10.87 -44.59
CA ALA A 2 25.05 11.34 -43.27
C ALA A 2 24.31 10.29 -42.42
N ASP A 3 24.00 10.70 -41.18
CA ASP A 3 22.92 10.22 -40.30
C ASP A 3 23.24 8.92 -39.50
N ASP A 4 22.99 8.77 -38.20
CA ASP A 4 22.19 9.54 -37.23
C ASP A 4 22.49 8.95 -35.82
N PRO A 5 22.72 9.73 -34.74
CA PRO A 5 22.74 9.18 -33.39
C PRO A 5 21.31 8.91 -32.93
N LYS A 6 20.93 7.63 -32.78
CA LYS A 6 19.65 7.20 -32.18
C LYS A 6 19.51 7.75 -30.75
N ASN A 7 18.85 8.89 -30.64
CA ASN A 7 18.38 9.50 -29.40
C ASN A 7 17.32 8.59 -28.77
N GLN A 8 17.74 7.69 -27.87
CA GLN A 8 16.81 6.97 -27.00
C GLN A 8 16.37 7.91 -25.90
N HIS A 9 15.32 8.68 -26.19
CA HIS A 9 14.49 9.31 -25.17
C HIS A 9 13.86 8.18 -24.34
N ARG A 10 14.54 7.78 -23.26
CA ARG A 10 13.96 6.96 -22.21
C ARG A 10 12.99 7.87 -21.47
N GLU A 11 11.72 7.78 -21.82
CA GLU A 11 10.66 8.38 -21.01
C GLU A 11 10.70 7.69 -19.64
N THR A 12 11.29 8.37 -18.66
CA THR A 12 11.19 7.98 -17.25
C THR A 12 9.70 7.96 -16.91
N PRO A 13 9.15 6.84 -16.39
CA PRO A 13 7.76 6.81 -15.96
C PRO A 13 7.54 7.96 -14.96
N PRO A 14 6.40 8.65 -15.03
CA PRO A 14 6.14 9.80 -14.16
C PRO A 14 6.30 9.37 -12.71
N ASN A 15 7.10 10.15 -11.98
CA ASN A 15 7.38 9.96 -10.57
C ASN A 15 6.05 10.18 -9.82
N PHE A 16 5.28 9.10 -9.64
CA PHE A 16 4.01 9.13 -8.93
C PHE A 16 4.33 9.26 -7.45
N THR A 17 4.59 10.48 -6.98
CA THR A 17 4.58 10.75 -5.55
C THR A 17 3.14 10.57 -5.10
N PRO A 18 2.81 9.53 -4.31
CA PRO A 18 1.45 9.35 -3.85
C PRO A 18 1.10 10.61 -3.06
N THR A 19 0.12 11.37 -3.55
CA THR A 19 -0.37 12.54 -2.83
C THR A 19 -0.84 12.02 -1.47
N LYS A 20 -0.31 12.57 -0.37
CA LYS A 20 -0.68 12.11 0.98
C LYS A 20 -2.19 12.31 1.16
N VAL A 21 -2.92 11.21 1.32
CA VAL A 21 -4.37 11.23 1.54
C VAL A 21 -4.63 11.16 3.05
N LYS A 22 -5.54 12.01 3.55
CA LYS A 22 -6.01 11.94 4.94
C LYS A 22 -7.24 11.03 4.99
N PHE A 23 -7.20 10.04 5.87
CA PHE A 23 -8.37 9.23 6.22
C PHE A 23 -8.88 9.65 7.60
N GLU A 24 -10.18 9.87 7.74
CA GLU A 24 -10.86 10.07 9.03
C GLU A 24 -11.74 8.86 9.30
N VAL A 25 -11.56 8.23 10.46
CA VAL A 25 -12.29 7.01 10.84
C VAL A 25 -12.74 7.15 12.29
N TYR A 26 -13.98 6.79 12.55
CA TYR A 26 -14.53 6.63 13.90
C TYR A 26 -14.56 5.13 14.23
N GLY A 27 -14.04 4.77 15.41
CA GLY A 27 -13.99 3.40 15.89
C GLY A 27 -13.81 3.37 17.40
N GLU A 28 -14.03 2.22 18.00
CA GLU A 28 -13.88 2.00 19.44
C GLU A 28 -12.41 1.79 19.84
N GLU A 29 -11.63 1.10 18.98
CA GLU A 29 -10.24 0.74 19.25
C GLU A 29 -9.39 0.75 17.96
N MET A 30 -8.12 1.15 18.06
CA MET A 30 -7.13 1.13 16.97
C MET A 30 -5.90 0.30 17.39
N ILE A 31 -5.53 -0.68 16.57
CA ILE A 31 -4.36 -1.54 16.81
C ILE A 31 -3.47 -1.55 15.57
N GLU A 32 -2.18 -1.31 15.75
CA GLU A 32 -1.17 -1.48 14.71
C GLU A 32 -0.53 -2.87 14.80
N LYS A 33 -0.45 -3.55 13.64
CA LYS A 33 0.18 -4.86 13.51
C LYS A 33 0.97 -4.94 12.22
N LEU A 34 2.16 -5.54 12.29
CA LEU A 34 2.94 -5.89 11.12
C LEU A 34 2.28 -7.08 10.39
N VAL A 35 2.14 -6.95 9.08
CA VAL A 35 1.65 -8.04 8.22
C VAL A 35 2.69 -9.16 8.20
N LYS A 36 2.25 -10.39 8.52
CA LYS A 36 3.10 -11.59 8.43
C LYS A 36 2.83 -12.34 7.13
N SER A 37 3.81 -13.09 6.63
CA SER A 37 3.62 -13.96 5.47
C SER A 37 2.66 -15.11 5.80
N GLY A 38 1.82 -15.47 4.82
CA GLY A 38 0.84 -16.53 4.93
C GLY A 38 0.52 -17.12 3.58
N GLY A 39 1.39 -18.02 3.10
CA GLY A 39 1.33 -18.54 1.72
C GLY A 39 1.48 -17.39 0.72
N ASN A 40 0.50 -17.25 -0.16
CA ASN A 40 0.50 -16.24 -1.24
C ASN A 40 -0.10 -14.89 -0.79
N SER A 41 -0.29 -14.70 0.52
CA SER A 41 -0.99 -13.55 1.11
C SER A 41 -0.34 -13.06 2.39
N GLY A 42 -0.65 -11.83 2.78
CA GLY A 42 -0.34 -11.30 4.10
C GLY A 42 -1.44 -11.64 5.11
N ARG A 43 -1.06 -12.01 6.34
CA ARG A 43 -1.97 -12.27 7.46
C ARG A 43 -1.73 -11.27 8.58
N VAL A 44 -2.82 -10.78 9.16
CA VAL A 44 -2.83 -9.97 10.39
C VAL A 44 -3.62 -10.74 11.44
N TYR A 45 -3.03 -10.98 12.60
CA TYR A 45 -3.70 -11.63 13.72
C TYR A 45 -4.31 -10.54 14.62
N LEU A 46 -5.63 -10.58 14.75
CA LEU A 46 -6.43 -9.67 15.56
C LEU A 46 -6.81 -10.35 16.89
N PRO A 47 -7.18 -9.59 17.93
CA PRO A 47 -7.69 -10.14 19.18
C PRO A 47 -8.88 -11.11 18.96
N PRO A 48 -8.99 -12.20 19.75
CA PRO A 48 -10.03 -13.21 19.54
C PRO A 48 -11.45 -12.70 19.80
N ASP A 49 -11.61 -11.69 20.65
CA ASP A 49 -12.86 -10.98 20.92
C ASP A 49 -13.40 -10.20 19.70
N TRP A 50 -12.56 -9.96 18.69
CA TRP A 50 -12.99 -9.36 17.42
C TRP A 50 -13.58 -10.37 16.43
N ILE A 51 -13.58 -11.67 16.75
CA ILE A 51 -14.23 -12.70 15.91
C ILE A 51 -15.72 -12.34 15.75
N GLY A 52 -16.17 -12.22 14.50
CA GLY A 52 -17.54 -11.83 14.16
C GLY A 52 -17.80 -10.31 14.15
N ARG A 53 -16.79 -9.47 14.37
CA ARG A 53 -16.89 -8.01 14.28
C ARG A 53 -16.50 -7.51 12.88
N HIS A 54 -17.04 -6.36 12.50
CA HIS A 54 -16.65 -5.67 11.26
C HIS A 54 -15.41 -4.83 11.48
N VAL A 55 -14.34 -5.12 10.74
CA VAL A 55 -13.04 -4.45 10.87
C VAL A 55 -12.65 -3.79 9.54
N LYS A 56 -12.06 -2.60 9.61
CA LYS A 56 -11.41 -1.94 8.46
C LYS A 56 -9.91 -1.93 8.69
N ILE A 57 -9.14 -2.28 7.66
CA ILE A 57 -7.66 -2.25 7.69
C ILE A 57 -7.22 -1.13 6.76
N ILE A 58 -6.35 -0.24 7.26
CA ILE A 58 -5.76 0.85 6.48
C ILE A 58 -4.25 0.58 6.42
N ARG A 59 -3.73 0.48 5.21
CA ARG A 59 -2.28 0.42 4.97
C ARG A 59 -1.70 1.83 5.10
N ILE A 60 -0.59 1.98 5.84
CA ILE A 60 -0.02 3.28 6.21
C ILE A 60 1.40 3.53 5.65
N ASP A 61 1.95 2.58 4.89
CA ASP A 61 3.29 2.59 4.28
C ASP A 61 3.30 2.79 2.76
#